data_AF-A0A967WGE7-F1
#
_entry.id   AF-A0A967WGE7-F1
#
_cell.length_a   1.000
_cell.length_b   1.000
_cell.length_c   1.000
_cell.angle_alpha   90.00
_cell.angle_beta   90.00
_cell.angle_gamma   90.00
#
_symmetry.space_group_name_H-M   'P 1'
#
loop_
_entity.id
_entity.type
_entity.pdbx_description
1 polymer ?
#
loop_
_entity_poly.entity_id
_entity_poly.type
_entity_poly.pdbx_seq_one_letter_code
_entity_poly.pdbx_strand_id
1 'polypeptide(L)'
;VFEGWDAAGKGTSINLLTSRLDPRGFQLYPVREARTFEKHLPWLWRFWLKIPNYGEMAIFDRSWYGRVLVERVEGLTPVREWR
;
A
#
# COMPACT_ATOMS: atom_id res chain seq x y z
N VAL A 1 -4.64 1.52 6.02
CA VAL A 1 -3.41 0.92 5.44
C VAL A 1 -2.91 -0.18 6.37
N PHE A 2 -2.46 -1.32 5.84
CA PHE A 2 -1.92 -2.44 6.62
C PHE A 2 -0.42 -2.58 6.35
N GLU A 3 0.39 -2.50 7.40
CA GLU A 3 1.85 -2.69 7.36
C GLU A 3 2.27 -3.74 8.38
N GLY A 4 3.47 -4.30 8.19
CA GLY A 4 4.03 -5.30 9.08
C GLY A 4 4.91 -6.29 8.34
N TRP A 5 5.60 -7.14 9.10
CA TRP A 5 6.46 -8.20 8.59
C TRP A 5 5.67 -9.21 7.75
N ASP A 6 6.38 -9.99 6.94
CA ASP A 6 5.78 -11.14 6.29
C ASP A 6 5.35 -12.17 7.34
N ALA A 7 4.23 -12.84 7.07
CA ALA A 7 3.52 -13.70 8.03
C ALA A 7 2.99 -13.02 9.31
N ALA A 8 3.02 -11.69 9.44
CA ALA A 8 2.47 -10.98 10.61
C ALA A 8 0.92 -11.01 10.73
N GLY A 9 0.21 -11.75 9.88
CA GLY A 9 -1.25 -11.86 9.93
C GLY A 9 -2.03 -10.73 9.24
N LYS A 10 -1.38 -9.93 8.38
CA LYS A 10 -2.04 -8.85 7.61
C LYS A 10 -3.20 -9.36 6.76
N GLY A 11 -2.97 -10.40 5.97
CA GLY A 11 -3.98 -10.99 5.09
C GLY A 11 -5.19 -11.53 5.87
N THR A 12 -4.95 -12.21 6.99
CA THR A 12 -6.02 -12.69 7.89
C THR A 12 -6.81 -11.53 8.48
N SER A 13 -6.14 -10.47 8.91
CA SER A 13 -6.79 -9.29 9.49
C SER A 13 -7.64 -8.55 8.45
N ILE A 14 -7.12 -8.37 7.23
CA ILE A 14 -7.87 -7.81 6.10
C ILE A 14 -9.10 -8.67 5.83
N ASN A 15 -8.93 -9.99 5.72
CA ASN A 15 -10.04 -10.90 5.42
C ASN A 15 -11.13 -10.85 6.50
N LEU A 16 -10.75 -10.83 7.78
CA LEU A 16 -11.70 -10.69 8.89
C LEU A 16 -12.45 -9.36 8.83
N LEU A 17 -11.76 -8.26 8.52
CA LEU A 17 -12.38 -6.95 8.34
C LEU A 17 -13.37 -6.96 7.17
N THR A 18 -12.93 -7.41 5.99
CA THR A 18 -13.74 -7.38 4.77
C THR A 18 -14.90 -8.36 4.81
N SER A 19 -14.80 -9.46 5.57
CA SER A 19 -15.87 -10.46 5.70
C SER A 19 -17.18 -9.91 6.30
N ARG A 20 -17.12 -8.78 7.01
CA ARG A 20 -18.27 -8.14 7.65
C ARG A 20 -18.75 -6.88 6.95
N LEU A 21 -18.13 -6.50 5.83
CA LEU A 21 -18.43 -5.28 5.09
C LEU A 21 -19.11 -5.63 3.75
N ASP A 22 -19.95 -4.73 3.26
CA ASP A 22 -20.47 -4.83 1.89
C ASP A 22 -19.30 -4.64 0.90
N PRO A 23 -19.08 -5.57 -0.04
CA PRO A 23 -17.97 -5.49 -1.00
C PRO A 23 -18.03 -4.27 -1.92
N ARG A 24 -19.20 -3.61 -2.05
CA ARG A 24 -19.34 -2.36 -2.82
C ARG A 24 -18.76 -1.15 -2.09
N GLY A 25 -18.60 -1.23 -0.77
CA GLY A 25 -18.14 -0.12 0.06
C GLY A 25 -16.62 0.04 0.10
N PHE A 26 -15.85 -0.91 -0.43
CA PHE A 26 -14.39 -0.85 -0.36
C PHE A 26 -13.68 -1.41 -1.59
N GLN A 27 -12.43 -0.99 -1.77
CA GLN A 27 -11.48 -1.54 -2.74
C GLN A 27 -10.21 -2.00 -2.03
N LEU A 28 -9.72 -3.20 -2.38
CA LEU A 28 -8.48 -3.76 -1.85
C LEU A 28 -7.34 -3.60 -2.86
N TYR A 29 -6.28 -2.91 -2.45
CA TYR A 29 -5.09 -2.64 -3.26
C TYR A 29 -3.86 -3.34 -2.66
N PRO A 30 -3.46 -4.51 -3.18
CA PRO A 30 -2.17 -5.09 -2.85
C PRO A 30 -1.04 -4.28 -3.48
N VAL A 31 -0.15 -3.73 -2.66
CA VAL A 31 0.96 -2.91 -3.15
C VAL A 31 2.16 -3.80 -3.45
N ARG A 32 2.61 -3.72 -4.71
CA ARG A 32 3.79 -4.40 -5.23
C ARG A 32 4.85 -3.39 -5.64
N GLU A 33 5.96 -3.88 -6.15
CA GLU A 33 7.01 -3.05 -6.74
C GLU A 33 6.46 -2.10 -7.82
N ALA A 34 7.07 -0.91 -7.92
CA ALA A 34 6.66 0.10 -8.90
C ALA A 34 6.88 -0.41 -10.32
N ARG A 35 5.87 -0.24 -11.18
CA ARG A 35 6.01 -0.53 -12.62
C ARG A 35 6.99 0.43 -13.27
N THR A 36 7.56 0.05 -14.42
CA THR A 36 8.57 0.85 -15.12
C THR A 36 8.14 2.30 -15.35
N PHE A 37 6.90 2.54 -15.79
CA PHE A 37 6.40 3.91 -16.00
C PHE A 37 6.16 4.66 -14.68
N GLU A 38 5.74 3.97 -13.61
CA GLU A 38 5.49 4.60 -12.29
C GLU A 38 6.78 5.15 -11.70
N LYS A 39 7.94 4.56 -12.01
CA LYS A 39 9.26 5.05 -11.58
C LYS A 39 9.65 6.40 -12.18
N HIS A 40 9.00 6.82 -13.27
CA HIS A 40 9.23 8.12 -13.92
C HIS A 40 8.32 9.23 -13.37
N LEU A 41 7.40 8.90 -12.46
CA LEU A 41 6.45 9.83 -11.85
C LEU A 41 6.82 10.05 -10.38
N PRO A 42 6.27 11.09 -9.71
CA PRO A 42 6.41 11.23 -8.27
C PRO A 42 5.98 9.93 -7.57
N TRP A 43 6.82 9.41 -6.67
CA TRP A 43 6.64 8.06 -6.12
C TRP A 43 5.31 7.84 -5.38
N LEU A 44 4.70 8.91 -4.84
CA LEU A 44 3.39 8.88 -4.20
C LEU A 44 2.21 8.78 -5.20
N TRP A 45 2.44 9.10 -6.47
CA TRP A 45 1.41 9.18 -7.50
C TRP A 45 0.58 7.89 -7.61
N ARG A 46 1.23 6.72 -7.57
CA ARG A 46 0.57 5.40 -7.65
C ARG A 46 -0.40 5.11 -6.48
N PHE A 47 -0.23 5.80 -5.36
CA PHE A 47 -1.12 5.69 -4.20
C PHE A 47 -2.19 6.78 -4.22
N TRP A 48 -1.82 7.99 -4.65
CA TRP A 48 -2.73 9.11 -4.79
C TRP A 48 -3.94 8.78 -5.68
N LEU A 49 -3.71 8.07 -6.79
CA LEU A 49 -4.78 7.60 -7.69
C LEU A 49 -5.76 6.60 -7.09
N LYS A 50 -5.45 6.06 -5.90
CA LYS A 50 -6.23 5.01 -5.21
C LYS A 50 -6.87 5.54 -3.93
N ILE A 51 -6.80 6.85 -3.69
CA ILE A 51 -7.54 7.48 -2.59
C ILE A 51 -9.04 7.31 -2.88
N PRO A 52 -9.83 6.84 -1.90
CA PRO A 52 -11.25 6.58 -2.10
C PRO A 52 -12.02 7.90 -2.23
N ASN A 53 -13.14 7.86 -2.93
CA ASN A 53 -14.08 8.98 -2.92
C ASN A 53 -14.81 9.04 -1.58
N TYR A 54 -15.56 10.13 -1.38
CA TYR A 54 -16.43 10.26 -0.22
C TYR A 54 -17.43 9.09 -0.15
N GLY A 55 -17.47 8.41 1.01
CA GLY A 55 -18.35 7.25 1.23
C GLY A 55 -17.75 5.91 0.79
N GLU A 56 -16.57 5.89 0.18
CA GLU A 56 -15.84 4.67 -0.18
C GLU A 56 -14.67 4.43 0.79
N MET A 57 -14.19 3.19 0.83
CA MET A 57 -13.01 2.81 1.60
C MET A 57 -11.93 2.23 0.68
N ALA A 58 -10.67 2.60 0.92
CA ALA A 58 -9.51 1.96 0.29
C ALA A 58 -8.70 1.20 1.33
N ILE A 59 -8.52 -0.10 1.10
CA ILE A 59 -7.68 -0.96 1.92
C ILE A 59 -6.39 -1.21 1.15
N PHE A 60 -5.26 -0.79 1.70
CA PHE A 60 -3.95 -1.08 1.13
C PHE A 60 -3.27 -2.18 1.94
N ASP A 61 -2.88 -3.28 1.26
CA ASP A 61 -1.98 -4.31 1.80
C ASP A 61 -0.54 -3.97 1.39
N ARG A 62 0.23 -3.46 2.36
CA ARG A 62 1.40 -2.57 2.17
C ARG A 62 1.01 -1.23 1.54
N SER A 63 1.83 -0.20 1.71
CA SER A 63 1.52 1.18 1.31
C SER A 63 2.79 1.98 1.02
N TRP A 64 2.67 3.31 0.97
CA TRP A 64 3.81 4.23 0.79
C TRP A 64 4.85 4.12 1.91
N TYR A 65 4.51 3.57 3.08
CA TYR A 65 5.48 3.28 4.14
C TYR A 65 6.58 2.30 3.71
N GLY A 66 6.35 1.51 2.65
CA GLY A 66 7.40 0.67 2.05
C GLY A 66 8.70 1.42 1.75
N ARG A 67 8.61 2.72 1.42
CA ARG A 67 9.77 3.58 1.14
C ARG A 67 10.72 3.74 2.34
N VAL A 68 10.16 3.92 3.53
CA VAL A 68 10.94 4.09 4.78
C VAL A 68 11.16 2.77 5.53
N LEU A 69 10.55 1.68 5.07
CA LEU A 69 10.68 0.33 5.60
C LEU A 69 11.54 -0.54 4.67
N VAL A 70 10.92 -1.41 3.86
CA VAL A 70 11.61 -2.40 3.02
C VAL A 70 12.55 -1.73 2.01
N GLU A 71 12.11 -0.70 1.29
CA GLU A 71 12.96 -0.07 0.27
C GLU A 71 14.22 0.56 0.90
N ARG A 72 14.11 1.08 2.13
CA ARG A 72 15.24 1.61 2.89
C ARG A 72 16.19 0.49 3.35
N VAL A 73 15.65 -0.56 3.98
CA VAL A 73 16.43 -1.64 4.58
C VAL A 73 17.18 -2.44 3.51
N GLU A 74 16.51 -2.71 2.38
CA GLU A 74 17.05 -3.48 1.25
C GLU A 74 17.85 -2.62 0.25
N GLY A 75 17.97 -1.31 0.48
CA GLY A 75 18.74 -0.42 -0.41
C GLY A 75 18.12 -0.22 -1.79
N LEU A 76 16.81 -0.42 -1.94
CA LEU A 76 16.08 -0.27 -3.21
C LEU A 76 15.76 1.19 -3.57
N THR A 77 15.98 2.13 -2.63
CA THR A 77 15.78 3.56 -2.84
C THR A 77 16.99 4.38 -2.34
N PRO A 78 17.37 5.47 -3.04
CA PRO A 78 18.44 6.37 -2.58
C PRO A 78 18.16 6.98 -1.20
N VAL A 79 19.20 7.21 -0.40
CA VAL A 79 19.08 7.80 0.95
C VAL A 79 18.29 9.11 0.98
N ARG A 80 18.46 9.94 -0.06
CA ARG A 80 17.75 11.23 -0.19
C ARG A 80 16.23 11.11 -0.34
N GLU A 81 15.70 9.94 -0.69
CA GLU A 81 14.28 9.78 -1.00
C GLU A 81 13.44 9.36 0.22
N TRP A 82 14.09 8.91 1.30
CA TRP A 82 13.41 8.48 2.52
C TRP A 82 13.90 9.19 3.79
N ARG A 83 14.97 9.98 3.69
CA ARG A 83 15.50 10.83 4.76
C ARG A 83 14.94 12.25 4.65
#